data_AF-A0A842SGQ6-F1
#
_entry.id   AF-A0A842SGQ6-F1
#
_cell.length_a   1.000
_cell.length_b   1.000
_cell.length_c   1.000
_cell.angle_alpha   90.00
_cell.angle_beta   90.00
_cell.angle_gamma   90.00
#
_symmetry.space_group_name_H-M   'P 1'
#
loop_
_entity.id
_entity.type
_entity.pdbx_description
1 polymer ?
#
loop_
_entity_poly.entity_id
_entity_poly.type
_entity_poly.pdbx_seq_one_letter_code
_entity_poly.pdbx_strand_id
1 'polypeptide(L)'
;MGRKLIELGGGTLVVSLPRKFVKKNNLEKGEEIDIYTKENKLIISPDEVEEKQDYSVDIKEFKRTGGRYIVSSYRLGFDEIKIRFSDSDYIRKIPKTLAENTIGLEIIEQKDNFCRLKNLSETNKELLDKIIKRIWFMTIDFSKDILTHLRKNSYGELSKMYLREKNINKFTNYALRILSKNKSIEQKHAFPLYYFIRYFENISDDYENLASFYSEEKSINSEKIIDMLGSTNSLLKGLYDIFYDYDIKKIEELILESEVLYEKIKNEKSNSKGFLFLFNISKKIKRMCSVVIELNIFA
;
A
#
# COMPACT_ATOMS: atom_id res chain seq x y z
N MET A 1 -31.27 -23.17 -12.33
CA MET A 1 -32.72 -22.85 -12.30
C MET A 1 -32.82 -21.33 -12.33
N GLY A 2 -33.38 -20.75 -13.39
CA GLY A 2 -33.52 -19.29 -13.51
C GLY A 2 -34.61 -18.73 -12.61
N ARG A 3 -34.46 -17.49 -12.15
CA ARG A 3 -35.49 -16.71 -11.45
C ARG A 3 -35.82 -15.49 -12.30
N LYS A 4 -37.10 -15.11 -12.33
CA LYS A 4 -37.52 -13.86 -12.97
C LYS A 4 -37.34 -12.70 -11.99
N LEU A 5 -36.95 -11.55 -12.52
CA LEU A 5 -37.06 -10.28 -11.83
C LEU A 5 -38.54 -9.91 -11.74
N ILE A 6 -38.96 -9.40 -10.59
CA ILE A 6 -40.32 -8.97 -10.31
C ILE A 6 -40.26 -7.48 -10.00
N GLU A 7 -41.15 -6.71 -10.62
CA GLU A 7 -41.26 -5.29 -10.31
C GLU A 7 -42.02 -5.08 -9.00
N LEU A 8 -41.45 -4.26 -8.13
CA LEU A 8 -42.04 -3.84 -6.87
C LEU A 8 -42.07 -2.30 -6.84
N GLY A 9 -43.24 -1.72 -6.61
CA GLY A 9 -43.39 -0.28 -6.38
C GLY A 9 -43.06 0.64 -7.57
N GLY A 10 -43.09 0.15 -8.82
CA GLY A 10 -42.97 0.99 -10.03
C GLY A 10 -41.56 1.50 -10.34
N GLY A 11 -40.52 0.92 -9.72
CA GLY A 11 -39.14 1.33 -9.96
C GLY A 11 -38.04 0.43 -9.37
N THR A 12 -38.40 -0.59 -8.58
CA THR A 12 -37.43 -1.53 -8.00
C THR A 12 -37.68 -2.94 -8.51
N LEU A 13 -36.62 -3.63 -8.91
CA LEU A 13 -36.67 -5.04 -9.29
C LEU A 13 -36.21 -5.92 -8.13
N VAL A 14 -36.97 -6.97 -7.83
CA VAL A 14 -36.65 -7.96 -6.81
C VAL A 14 -36.52 -9.36 -7.41
N VAL A 15 -35.69 -10.22 -6.80
CA VAL A 15 -35.53 -11.63 -7.18
C VAL A 15 -35.70 -12.53 -5.96
N SER A 16 -36.38 -13.66 -6.13
CA SER A 16 -36.60 -14.61 -5.02
C SER A 16 -35.36 -15.45 -4.73
N LEU A 17 -34.98 -15.54 -3.45
CA LEU A 17 -33.93 -16.45 -2.99
C LEU A 17 -34.37 -17.92 -3.15
N PRO A 18 -33.43 -18.85 -3.48
CA PRO A 18 -33.74 -20.27 -3.52
C PRO A 18 -34.20 -20.81 -2.15
N ARG A 19 -35.35 -21.48 -2.08
CA ARG A 19 -35.88 -22.04 -0.81
C ARG A 19 -34.89 -22.96 -0.08
N LYS A 20 -34.07 -23.71 -0.81
CA LYS A 20 -33.01 -24.55 -0.22
C LYS A 20 -31.94 -23.72 0.49
N PHE A 21 -31.57 -22.56 -0.06
CA PHE A 21 -30.61 -21.64 0.54
C PHE A 21 -31.18 -21.00 1.81
N VAL A 22 -32.41 -20.47 1.73
CA VAL A 22 -33.13 -19.89 2.89
C VAL A 22 -33.21 -20.90 4.04
N LYS A 23 -33.64 -22.14 3.76
CA LYS A 23 -33.73 -23.19 4.79
C LYS A 23 -32.38 -23.63 5.34
N LYS A 24 -31.35 -23.72 4.51
CA LYS A 24 -30.01 -24.14 4.94
C LYS A 24 -29.40 -23.14 5.92
N ASN A 25 -29.67 -21.85 5.71
CA ASN A 25 -29.12 -20.76 6.50
C ASN A 25 -30.11 -20.22 7.54
N ASN A 26 -31.24 -20.91 7.79
CA ASN A 26 -32.27 -20.52 8.75
C ASN A 26 -32.79 -19.08 8.61
N LEU A 27 -32.86 -18.55 7.39
CA LEU A 27 -33.22 -17.16 7.17
C LEU A 27 -34.72 -16.91 7.35
N GLU A 28 -35.05 -15.85 8.07
CA GLU A 28 -36.43 -15.43 8.38
C GLU A 28 -36.86 -14.16 7.64
N LYS A 29 -38.17 -13.91 7.59
CA LYS A 29 -38.71 -12.71 6.96
C LYS A 29 -38.31 -11.48 7.77
N GLY A 30 -37.66 -10.52 7.12
CA GLY A 30 -37.24 -9.26 7.74
C GLY A 30 -35.79 -9.26 8.23
N GLU A 31 -35.09 -10.38 8.12
CA GLU A 31 -33.63 -10.41 8.31
C GLU A 31 -32.92 -9.68 7.16
N GLU A 32 -31.89 -8.92 7.53
CA GLU A 32 -30.98 -8.25 6.60
C GLU A 32 -29.90 -9.24 6.15
N ILE A 33 -29.53 -9.19 4.87
CA ILE A 33 -28.51 -10.06 4.28
C ILE A 33 -27.59 -9.22 3.41
N ASP A 34 -26.31 -9.57 3.41
CA ASP A 34 -25.32 -8.87 2.61
C ASP A 34 -25.47 -9.24 1.13
N ILE A 35 -25.49 -8.21 0.30
CA ILE A 35 -25.52 -8.34 -1.16
C ILE A 35 -24.39 -7.49 -1.72
N TYR A 36 -23.45 -8.13 -2.40
CA TYR A 36 -22.37 -7.42 -3.08
C TYR A 36 -22.12 -8.02 -4.46
N THR A 37 -21.59 -7.18 -5.35
CA THR A 37 -21.20 -7.58 -6.70
C THR A 37 -19.76 -8.05 -6.71
N LYS A 38 -19.51 -9.13 -7.44
CA LYS A 38 -18.16 -9.60 -7.77
C LYS A 38 -18.18 -10.05 -9.22
N GLU A 39 -17.53 -9.30 -10.10
CA GLU A 39 -17.65 -9.47 -11.55
C GLU A 39 -19.13 -9.31 -11.98
N ASN A 40 -19.60 -10.10 -12.95
CA ASN A 40 -21.00 -10.15 -13.39
C ASN A 40 -21.88 -11.04 -12.49
N LYS A 41 -21.54 -11.18 -11.21
CA LYS A 41 -22.28 -12.02 -10.25
C LYS A 41 -22.74 -11.18 -9.08
N LEU A 42 -23.98 -11.41 -8.67
CA LEU A 42 -24.51 -10.95 -7.39
C LEU A 42 -24.28 -12.06 -6.35
N ILE A 43 -23.51 -11.76 -5.31
CA ILE A 43 -23.27 -12.68 -4.19
C ILE A 43 -24.18 -12.26 -3.05
N ILE A 44 -24.89 -13.24 -2.50
CA ILE A 44 -25.82 -13.07 -1.39
C ILE A 44 -25.32 -13.92 -0.23
N SER A 45 -25.03 -13.28 0.89
CA SER A 45 -24.52 -13.94 2.09
C SER A 45 -25.44 -13.70 3.29
N PRO A 46 -25.81 -14.76 4.04
CA PRO A 46 -26.62 -14.64 5.25
C PRO A 46 -25.82 -14.08 6.44
N ASP A 47 -24.51 -14.27 6.44
CA ASP A 47 -23.60 -13.72 7.43
C ASP A 47 -22.95 -12.46 6.84
N GLU A 48 -22.72 -11.44 7.68
CA GLU A 48 -21.56 -10.57 7.50
C GLU A 48 -20.37 -11.53 7.45
N VAL A 49 -19.85 -11.82 6.25
CA VAL A 49 -18.61 -12.62 6.15
C VAL A 49 -17.42 -11.72 6.47
N GLU A 50 -17.46 -11.04 7.61
CA GLU A 50 -16.27 -10.87 8.41
C GLU A 50 -16.01 -12.20 9.13
N GLU A 51 -15.57 -13.21 8.38
CA GLU A 51 -14.78 -14.28 8.99
C GLU A 51 -13.63 -13.56 9.71
N LYS A 52 -13.69 -13.45 11.04
CA LYS A 52 -12.57 -12.96 11.83
C LYS A 52 -11.38 -13.81 11.47
N GLN A 53 -10.43 -13.19 10.77
CA GLN A 53 -9.25 -13.88 10.31
C GLN A 53 -8.24 -13.86 11.45
N ASP A 54 -8.12 -15.01 12.13
CA ASP A 54 -7.11 -15.23 13.17
C ASP A 54 -5.85 -15.86 12.55
N TYR A 55 -4.68 -15.34 12.92
CA TYR A 55 -3.39 -15.92 12.55
C TYR A 55 -2.57 -16.25 13.79
N SER A 56 -2.00 -17.45 13.87
CA SER A 56 -1.06 -17.82 14.93
C SER A 56 0.28 -18.25 14.34
N VAL A 57 1.37 -17.68 14.85
CA VAL A 57 2.75 -18.04 14.46
C VAL A 57 3.61 -18.30 15.68
N ASP A 58 4.48 -19.32 15.59
CA ASP A 58 5.53 -19.60 16.57
C ASP A 58 6.88 -19.17 16.00
N ILE A 59 7.56 -18.23 16.68
CA ILE A 59 8.83 -17.63 16.27
C ILE A 59 9.95 -17.89 17.29
N LYS A 60 9.80 -18.88 18.18
CA LYS A 60 10.77 -19.19 19.26
C LYS A 60 12.22 -19.28 18.77
N GLU A 61 12.44 -19.92 17.62
CA GLU A 61 13.77 -20.11 17.03
C GLU A 61 14.10 -19.04 15.97
N PHE A 62 13.13 -18.22 15.58
CA PHE A 62 13.21 -17.33 14.41
C PHE A 62 12.96 -15.86 14.77
N LYS A 63 13.67 -15.36 15.79
CA LYS A 63 13.48 -14.00 16.31
C LYS A 63 13.62 -12.87 15.26
N ARG A 64 14.38 -13.08 14.18
CA ARG A 64 14.56 -12.07 13.12
C ARG A 64 13.34 -11.90 12.22
N THR A 65 12.47 -12.91 12.12
CA THR A 65 11.34 -12.91 11.18
C THR A 65 10.03 -12.48 11.83
N GLY A 66 9.94 -12.44 13.16
CA GLY A 66 8.68 -12.16 13.85
C GLY A 66 8.01 -10.85 13.46
N GLY A 67 8.77 -9.76 13.31
CA GLY A 67 8.23 -8.48 12.80
C GLY A 67 7.67 -8.61 11.38
N ARG A 68 8.31 -9.42 10.53
CA ARG A 68 7.82 -9.68 9.17
C ARG A 68 6.52 -10.47 9.17
N TYR A 69 6.35 -11.42 10.10
CA TYR A 69 5.08 -12.12 10.27
C TYR A 69 3.97 -11.18 10.76
N ILE A 70 4.24 -10.30 11.74
CA ILE A 70 3.27 -9.27 12.18
C ILE A 70 2.77 -8.46 10.97
N VAL A 71 3.70 -7.84 10.24
CA VAL A 71 3.33 -6.91 9.17
C VAL A 71 2.73 -7.64 7.98
N SER A 72 3.19 -8.86 7.67
CA SER A 72 2.62 -9.64 6.56
C SER A 72 1.21 -10.11 6.85
N SER A 73 0.93 -10.62 8.06
CA SER A 73 -0.43 -11.00 8.46
C SER A 73 -1.35 -9.77 8.53
N TYR A 74 -0.85 -8.63 8.99
CA TYR A 74 -1.59 -7.38 8.94
C TYR A 74 -2.00 -6.99 7.51
N ARG A 75 -1.06 -7.04 6.55
CA ARG A 75 -1.35 -6.75 5.13
C ARG A 75 -2.35 -7.73 4.52
N LEU A 76 -2.32 -9.00 4.94
CA LEU A 76 -3.23 -10.03 4.44
C LEU A 76 -4.67 -9.88 4.98
N GLY A 77 -4.91 -8.95 5.90
CA GLY A 77 -6.26 -8.67 6.41
C GLY A 77 -6.60 -9.35 7.73
N PHE A 78 -5.68 -10.11 8.35
CA PHE A 78 -5.93 -10.78 9.63
C PHE A 78 -6.32 -9.77 10.73
N ASP A 79 -7.42 -10.00 11.43
CA ASP A 79 -7.95 -9.11 12.46
C ASP A 79 -7.34 -9.40 13.83
N GLU A 80 -6.98 -10.65 14.11
CA GLU A 80 -6.22 -11.04 15.30
C GLU A 80 -4.94 -11.82 14.94
N ILE A 81 -3.83 -11.48 15.57
CA ILE A 81 -2.52 -12.10 15.34
C ILE A 81 -1.95 -12.56 16.68
N LYS A 82 -1.76 -13.86 16.85
CA LYS A 82 -1.07 -14.47 18.00
C LYS A 82 0.37 -14.84 17.64
N ILE A 83 1.33 -14.32 18.39
CA ILE A 83 2.75 -14.58 18.20
C ILE A 83 3.31 -15.22 19.44
N ARG A 84 3.87 -16.43 19.29
CA ARG A 84 4.55 -17.16 20.36
C ARG A 84 6.06 -16.99 20.24
N PHE A 85 6.72 -16.68 21.34
CA PHE A 85 8.17 -16.49 21.42
C PHE A 85 8.70 -17.13 22.71
N SER A 86 10.00 -17.49 22.72
CA SER A 86 10.67 -18.08 23.88
C SER A 86 11.36 -17.03 24.76
N ASP A 87 11.63 -15.86 24.18
CA ASP A 87 12.40 -14.79 24.80
C ASP A 87 11.49 -13.61 25.12
N SER A 88 11.30 -13.36 26.42
CA SER A 88 10.49 -12.26 26.91
C SER A 88 10.97 -10.89 26.40
N ASP A 89 12.26 -10.71 26.09
CA ASP A 89 12.77 -9.43 25.56
C ASP A 89 12.27 -9.14 24.14
N TYR A 90 11.81 -10.16 23.40
CA TYR A 90 11.21 -9.97 22.09
C TYR A 90 9.99 -9.02 22.16
N ILE A 91 9.26 -9.03 23.28
CA ILE A 91 8.08 -8.19 23.46
C ILE A 91 8.39 -6.71 23.31
N ARG A 92 9.59 -6.28 23.72
CA ARG A 92 10.03 -4.88 23.66
C ARG A 92 10.17 -4.37 22.22
N LYS A 93 10.28 -5.28 21.24
CA LYS A 93 10.37 -4.95 19.80
C LYS A 93 9.00 -4.80 19.13
N ILE A 94 7.95 -5.37 19.73
CA ILE A 94 6.60 -5.37 19.15
C ILE A 94 6.05 -3.95 19.05
N PRO A 95 6.07 -3.11 20.10
CA PRO A 95 5.55 -1.74 20.02
C PRO A 95 6.18 -0.91 18.89
N LYS A 96 7.51 -1.00 18.72
CA LYS A 96 8.21 -0.33 17.61
C LYS A 96 7.72 -0.84 16.25
N THR A 97 7.59 -2.16 16.09
CA THR A 97 7.07 -2.76 14.85
C THR A 97 5.67 -2.23 14.51
N LEU A 98 4.77 -2.18 15.49
CA LEU A 98 3.41 -1.68 15.31
C LEU A 98 3.41 -0.18 14.95
N ALA A 99 4.15 0.62 15.72
CA ALA A 99 4.25 2.06 15.56
C ALA A 99 4.84 2.47 14.20
N GLU A 100 5.72 1.67 13.60
CA GLU A 100 6.38 1.98 12.33
C GLU A 100 5.68 1.40 11.10
N ASN A 101 4.76 0.42 11.27
CA ASN A 101 4.25 -0.35 10.12
C ASN A 101 2.73 -0.45 10.03
N THR A 102 1.99 -0.17 11.10
CA THR A 102 0.55 -0.50 11.15
C THR A 102 -0.32 0.67 11.64
N ILE A 103 -1.60 0.65 11.26
CA ILE A 103 -2.65 1.55 11.75
C ILE A 103 -3.69 0.66 12.42
N GLY A 104 -4.01 0.95 13.69
CA GLY A 104 -5.08 0.26 14.43
C GLY A 104 -4.73 -1.11 15.01
N LEU A 105 -3.55 -1.68 14.73
CA LEU A 105 -3.12 -2.96 15.29
C LEU A 105 -2.51 -2.74 16.69
N GLU A 106 -3.18 -3.22 17.73
CA GLU A 106 -2.82 -2.99 19.13
C GLU A 106 -2.55 -4.30 19.88
N ILE A 107 -1.71 -4.23 20.92
CA ILE A 107 -1.47 -5.35 21.83
C ILE A 107 -2.66 -5.48 22.78
N ILE A 108 -3.38 -6.60 22.72
CA ILE A 108 -4.55 -6.86 23.60
C ILE A 108 -4.26 -7.89 24.70
N GLU A 109 -3.25 -8.74 24.51
CA GLU A 109 -2.84 -9.72 25.52
C GLU A 109 -1.33 -9.92 25.44
N GLN A 110 -0.67 -9.85 26.60
CA GLN A 110 0.76 -10.07 26.73
C GLN A 110 1.02 -11.07 27.86
N LYS A 111 1.80 -12.11 27.56
CA LYS A 111 2.30 -13.13 28.48
C LYS A 111 3.78 -13.40 28.18
N ASP A 112 4.45 -14.17 29.05
CA ASP A 112 5.90 -14.42 28.95
C ASP A 112 6.31 -15.14 27.65
N ASN A 113 5.41 -15.93 27.06
CA ASN A 113 5.68 -16.76 25.89
C ASN A 113 4.80 -16.44 24.67
N PHE A 114 3.89 -15.46 24.76
CA PHE A 114 3.12 -15.01 23.61
C PHE A 114 2.54 -13.59 23.77
N CYS A 115 2.19 -13.00 22.63
CA CYS A 115 1.45 -11.75 22.51
C CYS A 115 0.28 -11.95 21.55
N ARG A 116 -0.88 -11.36 21.84
CA ARG A 116 -2.00 -11.22 20.91
C ARG A 116 -2.15 -9.77 20.49
N LEU A 117 -2.29 -9.58 19.19
CA LEU A 117 -2.51 -8.30 18.55
C LEU A 117 -3.90 -8.31 17.94
N LYS A 118 -4.60 -7.17 18.00
CA LYS A 118 -5.93 -7.01 17.40
C LYS A 118 -6.02 -5.71 16.65
N ASN A 119 -6.55 -5.78 15.43
CA ASN A 119 -6.85 -4.60 14.65
C ASN A 119 -8.17 -3.99 15.13
N LEU A 120 -8.14 -2.71 15.49
CA LEU A 120 -9.28 -1.93 15.97
C LEU A 120 -9.83 -0.98 14.90
N SER A 121 -9.17 -0.90 13.73
CA SER A 121 -9.59 -0.04 12.63
C SER A 121 -10.57 -0.76 11.71
N GLU A 122 -11.73 -0.13 11.48
CA GLU A 122 -12.66 -0.53 10.42
C GLU A 122 -12.11 -0.13 9.04
N THR A 123 -12.46 -0.90 8.03
CA THR A 123 -12.02 -0.66 6.65
C THR A 123 -13.20 -0.74 5.70
N ASN A 124 -13.37 0.26 4.84
CA ASN A 124 -14.35 0.22 3.75
C ASN A 124 -13.68 0.56 2.41
N LYS A 125 -14.42 0.39 1.30
CA LYS A 125 -13.88 0.60 -0.05
C LYS A 125 -13.48 2.05 -0.31
N GLU A 126 -14.31 3.01 0.08
CA GLU A 126 -14.05 4.44 -0.14
C GLU A 126 -12.80 4.94 0.58
N LEU A 127 -12.36 4.23 1.61
CA LEU A 127 -11.15 4.54 2.33
C LEU A 127 -9.89 4.25 1.50
N LEU A 128 -9.90 3.26 0.60
CA LEU A 128 -8.71 2.87 -0.16
C LEU A 128 -8.18 4.02 -1.03
N ASP A 129 -9.06 4.65 -1.82
CA ASP A 129 -8.68 5.74 -2.72
C ASP A 129 -8.17 6.96 -1.93
N LYS A 130 -8.79 7.25 -0.77
CA LYS A 130 -8.34 8.31 0.14
C LYS A 130 -6.94 8.04 0.68
N ILE A 131 -6.66 6.78 1.06
CA ILE A 131 -5.35 6.37 1.57
C ILE A 131 -4.30 6.41 0.45
N ILE A 132 -4.61 5.93 -0.75
CA ILE A 132 -3.70 6.01 -1.92
C ILE A 132 -3.37 7.47 -2.24
N LYS A 133 -4.38 8.36 -2.25
CA LYS A 133 -4.16 9.79 -2.46
C LYS A 133 -3.27 10.42 -1.40
N ARG A 134 -3.40 9.97 -0.15
CA ARG A 134 -2.52 10.41 0.94
C ARG A 134 -1.08 9.92 0.77
N ILE A 135 -0.87 8.66 0.36
CA ILE A 135 0.45 8.11 0.06
C ILE A 135 1.14 8.92 -1.04
N TRP A 136 0.40 9.28 -2.09
CA TRP A 136 0.87 10.14 -3.16
C TRP A 136 1.40 11.49 -2.65
N PHE A 137 0.58 12.23 -1.91
CA PHE A 137 0.99 13.54 -1.38
C PHE A 137 2.17 13.42 -0.43
N MET A 138 2.17 12.43 0.46
CA MET A 138 3.28 12.20 1.37
C MET A 138 4.58 11.90 0.62
N THR A 139 4.54 11.09 -0.44
CA THR A 139 5.74 10.73 -1.22
C THR A 139 6.25 11.90 -2.06
N ILE A 140 5.36 12.68 -2.67
CA ILE A 140 5.72 13.87 -3.44
C ILE A 140 6.31 14.96 -2.53
N ASP A 141 5.70 15.22 -1.38
CA ASP A 141 6.24 16.19 -0.43
C ASP A 141 7.55 15.68 0.17
N PHE A 142 7.68 14.37 0.36
CA PHE A 142 8.92 13.76 0.81
C PHE A 142 10.06 14.01 -0.17
N SER A 143 9.84 13.75 -1.46
CA SER A 143 10.85 13.95 -2.48
C SER A 143 11.23 15.43 -2.69
N LYS A 144 10.27 16.35 -2.57
CA LYS A 144 10.49 17.81 -2.61
C LYS A 144 11.36 18.31 -1.47
N ASP A 145 11.15 17.80 -0.26
CA ASP A 145 11.92 18.24 0.90
C ASP A 145 13.37 17.75 0.83
N ILE A 146 13.61 16.53 0.35
CA ILE A 146 14.98 16.04 0.07
C ILE A 146 15.68 17.00 -0.91
N LEU A 147 15.03 17.31 -2.03
CA LEU A 147 15.57 18.25 -3.02
C LEU A 147 15.84 19.63 -2.43
N THR A 148 14.94 20.13 -1.58
CA THR A 148 15.07 21.43 -0.92
C THR A 148 16.27 21.45 0.03
N HIS A 149 16.44 20.40 0.85
CA HIS A 149 17.55 20.31 1.78
C HIS A 149 18.91 20.12 1.09
N LEU A 150 18.96 19.37 -0.02
CA LEU A 150 20.16 19.27 -0.85
C LEU A 150 20.53 20.61 -1.48
N ARG A 151 19.56 21.36 -2.03
CA ARG A 151 19.81 22.70 -2.59
C ARG A 151 20.29 23.71 -1.55
N LYS A 152 19.79 23.63 -0.33
CA LYS A 152 20.15 24.52 0.78
C LYS A 152 21.38 24.06 1.57
N ASN A 153 22.02 22.96 1.19
CA ASN A 153 23.11 22.33 1.94
C ASN A 153 22.76 22.05 3.42
N SER A 154 21.49 21.84 3.74
CA SER A 154 21.00 21.63 5.10
C SER A 154 20.95 20.14 5.45
N TYR A 155 22.09 19.46 5.33
CA TYR A 155 22.22 18.00 5.43
C TYR A 155 21.79 17.42 6.78
N GLY A 156 21.85 18.21 7.86
CA GLY A 156 21.41 17.79 9.19
C GLY A 156 19.92 17.38 9.24
N GLU A 157 19.07 18.01 8.43
CA GLU A 157 17.64 17.66 8.37
C GLU A 157 17.37 16.37 7.58
N LEU A 158 18.27 15.98 6.68
CA LEU A 158 18.16 14.72 5.95
C LEU A 158 18.25 13.50 6.87
N SER A 159 19.01 13.59 7.98
CA SER A 159 19.14 12.50 8.96
C SER A 159 17.83 12.11 9.66
N LYS A 160 16.82 12.99 9.64
CA LYS A 160 15.51 12.76 10.27
C LYS A 160 14.45 12.27 9.28
N MET A 161 14.80 12.21 8.00
CA MET A 161 13.87 11.90 6.91
C MET A 161 13.32 10.47 6.97
N TYR A 162 14.03 9.54 7.63
CA TYR A 162 13.54 8.19 7.87
C TYR A 162 12.19 8.16 8.59
N LEU A 163 11.88 9.14 9.46
CA LEU A 163 10.59 9.21 10.14
C LEU A 163 9.43 9.42 9.17
N ARG A 164 9.66 10.15 8.07
CA ARG A 164 8.66 10.38 7.03
C ARG A 164 8.46 9.14 6.18
N GLU A 165 9.54 8.44 5.82
CA GLU A 165 9.48 7.14 5.16
C GLU A 165 8.67 6.14 6.01
N LYS A 166 8.95 6.01 7.32
CA LYS A 166 8.17 5.11 8.19
C LYS A 166 6.68 5.43 8.21
N ASN A 167 6.33 6.72 8.11
CA ASN A 167 4.94 7.11 7.97
C ASN A 167 4.35 6.65 6.63
N ILE A 168 5.08 6.82 5.51
CA ILE A 168 4.65 6.31 4.19
C ILE A 168 4.46 4.79 4.23
N ASN A 169 5.42 4.04 4.78
CA ASN A 169 5.35 2.59 4.94
C ASN A 169 4.13 2.13 5.77
N LYS A 170 3.78 2.87 6.83
CA LYS A 170 2.56 2.62 7.60
C LYS A 170 1.29 2.75 6.74
N PHE A 171 1.20 3.82 5.93
CA PHE A 171 0.06 4.04 5.05
C PHE A 171 0.00 3.03 3.90
N THR A 172 1.13 2.64 3.30
CA THR A 172 1.17 1.60 2.26
C THR A 172 0.75 0.25 2.81
N ASN A 173 1.22 -0.15 3.99
CA ASN A 173 0.77 -1.38 4.65
C ASN A 173 -0.73 -1.35 4.95
N TYR A 174 -1.28 -0.20 5.38
CA TYR A 174 -2.71 -0.06 5.59
C TYR A 174 -3.52 -0.12 4.29
N ALA A 175 -3.04 0.50 3.20
CA ALA A 175 -3.66 0.39 1.88
C ALA A 175 -3.74 -1.08 1.41
N LEU A 176 -2.65 -1.84 1.61
CA LEU A 176 -2.62 -3.27 1.28
C LEU A 176 -3.60 -4.08 2.14
N ARG A 177 -3.73 -3.76 3.43
CA ARG A 177 -4.75 -4.36 4.31
C ARG A 177 -6.17 -4.11 3.79
N ILE A 178 -6.49 -2.85 3.49
CA ILE A 178 -7.82 -2.49 2.95
C ILE A 178 -8.08 -3.24 1.65
N LEU A 179 -7.09 -3.28 0.75
CA LEU A 179 -7.16 -4.02 -0.51
C LEU A 179 -7.42 -5.52 -0.29
N SER A 180 -6.72 -6.15 0.66
CA SER A 180 -6.90 -7.57 0.97
C SER A 180 -8.25 -7.90 1.63
N LYS A 181 -8.79 -7.01 2.49
CA LYS A 181 -10.12 -7.20 3.08
C LYS A 181 -11.25 -6.91 2.08
N ASN A 182 -11.01 -6.13 1.04
CA ASN A 182 -12.05 -5.70 0.12
C ASN A 182 -12.38 -6.76 -0.95
N LYS A 183 -13.34 -7.63 -0.63
CA LYS A 183 -13.82 -8.71 -1.51
C LYS A 183 -14.56 -8.23 -2.77
N SER A 184 -14.96 -6.95 -2.83
CA SER A 184 -15.66 -6.36 -3.99
C SER A 184 -14.71 -5.94 -5.12
N ILE A 185 -13.41 -5.80 -4.85
CA ILE A 185 -12.43 -5.48 -5.89
C ILE A 185 -12.10 -6.77 -6.64
N GLU A 186 -12.28 -6.73 -7.96
CA GLU A 186 -11.96 -7.87 -8.82
C GLU A 186 -10.45 -8.14 -8.83
N GLN A 187 -10.06 -9.41 -8.94
CA GLN A 187 -8.63 -9.80 -8.88
C GLN A 187 -7.78 -9.12 -9.95
N LYS A 188 -8.32 -8.96 -11.18
CA LYS A 188 -7.64 -8.28 -12.28
C LYS A 188 -7.34 -6.79 -11.99
N HIS A 189 -8.10 -6.16 -11.10
CA HIS A 189 -7.84 -4.81 -10.61
C HIS A 189 -6.97 -4.82 -9.34
N ALA A 190 -7.16 -5.81 -8.47
CA ALA A 190 -6.42 -5.91 -7.22
C ALA A 190 -4.92 -6.17 -7.43
N PHE A 191 -4.53 -6.98 -8.43
CA PHE A 191 -3.09 -7.27 -8.65
C PHE A 191 -2.30 -6.04 -9.10
N PRO A 192 -2.70 -5.29 -10.16
CA PRO A 192 -2.01 -4.06 -10.52
C PRO A 192 -1.96 -3.06 -9.37
N LEU A 193 -3.06 -2.92 -8.61
CA LEU A 193 -3.12 -2.01 -7.47
C LEU A 193 -2.18 -2.43 -6.32
N TYR A 194 -2.09 -3.73 -6.03
CA TYR A 194 -1.13 -4.28 -5.07
C TYR A 194 0.30 -3.94 -5.49
N TYR A 195 0.66 -4.21 -6.76
CA TYR A 195 1.98 -3.88 -7.29
C TYR A 195 2.27 -2.38 -7.21
N PHE A 196 1.28 -1.55 -7.55
CA PHE A 196 1.37 -0.10 -7.48
C PHE A 196 1.70 0.40 -6.06
N ILE A 197 0.98 -0.09 -5.05
CA ILE A 197 1.22 0.27 -3.64
C ILE A 197 2.59 -0.21 -3.17
N ARG A 198 3.06 -1.39 -3.62
CA ARG A 198 4.42 -1.87 -3.30
C ARG A 198 5.51 -1.01 -3.95
N TYR A 199 5.28 -0.47 -5.14
CA TYR A 199 6.22 0.46 -5.74
C TYR A 199 6.37 1.75 -4.93
N PHE A 200 5.31 2.28 -4.30
CA PHE A 200 5.45 3.43 -3.41
C PHE A 200 6.40 3.17 -2.25
N GLU A 201 6.22 2.06 -1.54
CA GLU A 201 7.08 1.68 -0.42
C GLU A 201 8.55 1.59 -0.88
N ASN A 202 8.78 0.93 -2.02
CA ASN A 202 10.13 0.78 -2.56
C ASN A 202 10.74 2.12 -3.05
N ILE A 203 9.93 3.02 -3.61
CA ILE A 203 10.38 4.35 -4.02
C ILE A 203 10.68 5.22 -2.79
N SER A 204 9.84 5.17 -1.76
CA SER A 204 10.09 5.89 -0.51
C SER A 204 11.35 5.40 0.19
N ASP A 205 11.63 4.10 0.13
CA ASP A 205 12.88 3.52 0.63
C ASP A 205 14.09 4.07 -0.13
N ASP A 206 14.07 4.12 -1.46
CA ASP A 206 15.20 4.69 -2.22
C ASP A 206 15.38 6.19 -1.94
N TYR A 207 14.30 6.95 -1.75
CA TYR A 207 14.38 8.35 -1.35
C TYR A 207 14.99 8.51 0.05
N GLU A 208 14.62 7.64 1.00
CA GLU A 208 15.22 7.63 2.33
C GLU A 208 16.71 7.28 2.27
N ASN A 209 17.08 6.26 1.50
CA ASN A 209 18.47 5.87 1.31
C ASN A 209 19.30 7.02 0.69
N LEU A 210 18.71 7.74 -0.28
CA LEU A 210 19.32 8.94 -0.87
C LEU A 210 19.53 10.04 0.19
N ALA A 211 18.51 10.32 1.01
CA ALA A 211 18.60 11.30 2.08
C ALA A 211 19.65 10.94 3.12
N SER A 212 19.64 9.69 3.58
CA SER A 212 20.59 9.15 4.57
C SER A 212 22.02 9.20 4.05
N PHE A 213 22.26 8.81 2.79
CA PHE A 213 23.56 8.93 2.13
C PHE A 213 24.12 10.36 2.17
N TYR A 214 23.33 11.36 1.77
CA TYR A 214 23.78 12.76 1.79
C TYR A 214 23.81 13.40 3.17
N SER A 215 23.13 12.80 4.17
CA SER A 215 23.25 13.25 5.56
C SER A 215 24.64 12.92 6.14
N GLU A 216 25.23 11.80 5.71
CA GLU A 216 26.55 11.32 6.12
C GLU A 216 27.67 11.92 5.25
N GLU A 217 27.50 11.89 3.92
CA GLU A 217 28.48 12.35 2.93
C GLU A 217 28.26 13.82 2.51
N LYS A 218 28.41 14.74 3.48
CA LYS A 218 28.11 16.18 3.37
C LYS A 218 28.80 16.94 2.21
N SER A 219 29.81 16.36 1.57
CA SER A 219 30.69 17.03 0.59
C SER A 219 30.60 16.49 -0.84
N ILE A 220 29.67 15.57 -1.16
CA ILE A 220 29.58 14.90 -2.48
C ILE A 220 28.31 15.34 -3.26
N ASN A 221 27.72 16.47 -2.89
CA ASN A 221 26.57 17.00 -3.62
C ASN A 221 27.04 17.69 -4.91
N SER A 222 26.68 17.12 -6.07
CA SER A 222 26.93 17.74 -7.37
C SER A 222 25.65 18.38 -7.87
N GLU A 223 25.76 19.53 -8.54
CA GLU A 223 24.65 20.21 -9.22
C GLU A 223 23.85 19.23 -10.11
N LYS A 224 24.55 18.30 -10.75
CA LYS A 224 23.96 17.19 -11.52
C LYS A 224 22.99 16.31 -10.73
N ILE A 225 23.30 15.94 -9.49
CA ILE A 225 22.41 15.14 -8.65
C ILE A 225 21.13 15.91 -8.35
N ILE A 226 21.26 17.20 -8.00
CA ILE A 226 20.13 18.08 -7.71
C ILE A 226 19.23 18.19 -8.94
N ASP A 227 19.82 18.36 -10.12
CA ASP A 227 19.07 18.44 -11.38
C ASP A 227 18.35 17.14 -11.70
N MET A 228 19.05 16.00 -11.60
CA MET A 228 18.46 14.69 -11.87
C MET A 228 17.36 14.34 -10.85
N LEU A 229 17.56 14.63 -9.56
CA LEU A 229 16.52 14.50 -8.54
C LEU A 229 15.32 15.39 -8.84
N GLY A 230 15.56 16.64 -9.28
CA GLY A 230 14.51 17.54 -9.75
C GLY A 230 13.68 16.92 -10.88
N SER A 231 14.32 16.38 -11.91
CA SER A 231 13.64 15.67 -12.99
C SER A 231 12.90 14.41 -12.51
N THR A 232 13.49 13.62 -11.61
CA THR A 232 12.83 12.44 -11.02
C THR A 232 11.57 12.82 -10.24
N ASN A 233 11.63 13.91 -9.48
CA ASN A 233 10.47 14.43 -8.74
C ASN A 233 9.37 14.92 -9.67
N SER A 234 9.74 15.55 -10.80
CA SER A 234 8.78 15.94 -11.84
C SER A 234 8.09 14.73 -12.46
N LEU A 235 8.82 13.65 -12.76
CA LEU A 235 8.23 12.40 -13.25
C LEU A 235 7.25 11.79 -12.24
N LEU A 236 7.60 11.77 -10.96
CA LEU A 236 6.70 11.29 -9.90
C LEU A 236 5.41 12.10 -9.85
N LYS A 237 5.51 13.43 -10.00
CA LYS A 237 4.35 14.33 -10.03
C LYS A 237 3.50 14.14 -11.30
N GLY A 238 4.13 14.01 -12.47
CA GLY A 238 3.44 13.72 -13.72
C GLY A 238 2.68 12.38 -13.66
N LEU A 239 3.29 11.35 -13.06
CA LEU A 239 2.62 10.06 -12.85
C LEU A 239 1.40 10.19 -11.92
N TYR A 240 1.48 11.02 -10.87
CA TYR A 240 0.31 11.33 -10.04
C TYR A 240 -0.81 11.99 -10.83
N ASP A 241 -0.47 12.97 -11.68
CA ASP A 241 -1.48 13.70 -12.45
C ASP A 241 -2.18 12.76 -13.44
N ILE A 242 -1.43 11.88 -14.12
CA ILE A 242 -2.00 10.88 -15.04
C ILE A 242 -2.76 9.77 -14.31
N PHE A 243 -2.36 9.40 -13.09
CA PHE A 243 -3.08 8.40 -12.30
C PHE A 243 -4.53 8.83 -12.00
N TYR A 244 -4.76 10.14 -11.78
CA TYR A 244 -6.09 10.67 -11.49
C TYR A 244 -6.82 11.29 -12.70
N ASP A 245 -6.08 11.64 -13.76
CA ASP A 245 -6.60 12.19 -15.02
C ASP A 245 -5.91 11.50 -16.20
N TYR A 246 -6.30 10.25 -16.44
CA TYR A 246 -5.65 9.39 -17.43
C TYR A 246 -5.85 9.89 -18.85
N ASP A 247 -4.75 10.09 -19.57
CA ASP A 247 -4.73 10.44 -20.98
C ASP A 247 -3.59 9.71 -21.68
N ILE A 248 -3.90 9.08 -22.82
CA ILE A 248 -2.96 8.23 -23.57
C ILE A 248 -1.77 9.03 -24.10
N LYS A 249 -1.96 10.29 -24.49
CA LYS A 249 -0.86 11.14 -24.97
C LYS A 249 0.03 11.56 -23.80
N LYS A 250 -0.56 11.96 -22.68
CA LYS A 250 0.20 12.35 -21.47
C LYS A 250 1.05 11.18 -20.93
N ILE A 251 0.53 9.95 -20.93
CA ILE A 251 1.31 8.79 -20.46
C ILE A 251 2.45 8.43 -21.43
N GLU A 252 2.25 8.56 -22.75
CA GLU A 252 3.31 8.38 -23.75
C GLU A 252 4.42 9.41 -23.54
N GLU A 253 4.08 10.69 -23.38
CA GLU A 253 5.02 11.77 -23.09
C GLU A 253 5.82 11.49 -21.81
N LEU A 254 5.14 11.09 -20.72
CA LEU A 254 5.82 10.75 -19.46
C LEU A 254 6.77 9.55 -19.60
N ILE A 255 6.40 8.53 -20.37
CA ILE A 255 7.26 7.38 -20.64
C ILE A 255 8.53 7.84 -21.37
N LEU A 256 8.40 8.65 -22.41
CA LEU A 256 9.53 9.19 -23.16
C LEU A 256 10.45 10.03 -22.26
N GLU A 257 9.90 10.92 -21.44
CA GLU A 257 10.68 11.71 -20.47
C GLU A 257 11.41 10.81 -19.46
N SER A 258 10.74 9.74 -19.00
CA SER A 258 11.34 8.77 -18.07
C SER A 258 12.49 7.99 -18.69
N GLU A 259 12.42 7.70 -19.99
CA GLU A 259 13.48 7.01 -20.74
C GLU A 259 14.71 7.88 -20.94
N VAL A 260 14.49 9.15 -21.31
CA VAL A 260 15.56 10.13 -21.43
C VAL A 260 16.28 10.32 -20.10
N LEU A 261 15.53 10.48 -19.00
CA LEU A 261 16.13 10.62 -17.68
C LEU A 261 16.86 9.35 -17.25
N TYR A 262 16.28 8.17 -17.50
CA TYR A 262 16.89 6.90 -17.16
C TYR A 262 18.24 6.71 -17.86
N GLU A 263 18.33 6.97 -19.16
CA GLU A 263 19.60 6.88 -19.88
C GLU A 263 20.59 7.97 -19.45
N LYS A 264 20.12 9.18 -19.11
CA LYS A 264 20.96 10.24 -18.55
C LYS A 264 21.61 9.82 -17.21
N ILE A 265 20.84 9.24 -16.29
CA ILE A 265 21.35 8.75 -15.00
C ILE A 265 22.31 7.57 -15.22
N LYS A 266 21.93 6.62 -16.08
CA LYS A 266 22.71 5.40 -16.36
C LYS A 266 24.07 5.69 -16.98
N ASN A 267 24.18 6.73 -17.81
CA ASN A 267 25.42 7.12 -18.47
C ASN A 267 26.33 8.00 -17.60
N GLU A 268 25.90 8.37 -16.39
CA GLU A 268 26.75 9.15 -15.49
C GLU A 268 27.89 8.26 -14.96
N LYS A 269 29.13 8.64 -15.28
CA LYS A 269 30.34 7.87 -14.92
C LYS A 269 30.74 8.01 -13.45
N SER A 270 30.08 8.89 -12.70
CA SER A 270 30.37 9.08 -11.29
C SER A 270 29.85 7.89 -10.49
N ASN A 271 30.71 7.30 -9.66
CA ASN A 271 30.37 6.09 -8.91
C ASN A 271 29.67 6.41 -7.56
N SER A 272 28.86 7.47 -7.51
CA SER A 272 28.19 7.87 -6.27
C SER A 272 26.96 6.97 -6.03
N LYS A 273 26.76 6.53 -4.78
CA LYS A 273 25.54 5.81 -4.38
C LYS A 273 24.28 6.65 -4.63
N GLY A 274 24.40 7.98 -4.62
CA GLY A 274 23.32 8.89 -4.97
C GLY A 274 22.72 8.62 -6.37
N PHE A 275 23.56 8.42 -7.39
CA PHE A 275 23.06 8.10 -8.74
C PHE A 275 22.41 6.72 -8.80
N LEU A 276 22.88 5.75 -8.00
CA LEU A 276 22.25 4.43 -7.90
C LEU A 276 20.82 4.52 -7.34
N PHE A 277 20.59 5.32 -6.30
CA PHE A 277 19.26 5.52 -5.75
C PHE A 277 18.34 6.24 -6.74
N LEU A 278 18.81 7.30 -7.42
CA LEU A 278 18.04 7.96 -8.48
C LEU A 278 17.70 7.02 -9.64
N PHE A 279 18.66 6.18 -10.05
CA PHE A 279 18.44 5.16 -11.07
C PHE A 279 17.32 4.20 -10.66
N ASN A 280 17.36 3.72 -9.41
CA ASN A 280 16.35 2.83 -8.86
C ASN A 280 14.97 3.48 -8.83
N ILE A 281 14.87 4.75 -8.40
CA ILE A 281 13.60 5.50 -8.37
C ILE A 281 13.06 5.68 -9.79
N SER A 282 13.88 6.20 -10.71
CA SER A 282 13.48 6.45 -12.10
C SER A 282 13.00 5.16 -12.79
N LYS A 283 13.70 4.05 -12.56
CA LYS A 283 13.31 2.73 -13.09
C LYS A 283 11.97 2.26 -12.54
N LYS A 284 11.67 2.50 -11.25
CA LYS A 284 10.39 2.14 -10.63
C LYS A 284 9.26 3.02 -11.13
N ILE A 285 9.47 4.33 -11.25
CA ILE A 285 8.47 5.26 -11.84
C ILE A 285 8.12 4.82 -13.27
N LYS A 286 9.12 4.52 -14.11
CA LYS A 286 8.89 4.01 -15.47
C LYS A 286 8.02 2.74 -15.47
N ARG A 287 8.29 1.79 -14.55
CA ARG A 287 7.48 0.57 -14.43
C ARG A 287 6.06 0.84 -13.94
N MET A 288 5.88 1.84 -13.08
CA MET A 288 4.54 2.24 -12.62
C MET A 288 3.69 2.81 -13.76
N CYS A 289 4.27 3.43 -14.80
CA CYS A 289 3.51 3.87 -15.98
C CYS A 289 2.72 2.71 -16.60
N SER A 290 3.34 1.53 -16.76
CA SER A 290 2.65 0.33 -17.25
C SER A 290 1.52 -0.12 -16.33
N VAL A 291 1.72 -0.02 -15.02
CA VAL A 291 0.67 -0.35 -14.02
C VAL A 291 -0.50 0.63 -14.11
N VAL A 292 -0.25 1.92 -14.36
CA VAL A 292 -1.31 2.91 -14.58
C VAL A 292 -2.12 2.58 -15.84
N ILE A 293 -1.45 2.14 -16.92
CA ILE A 293 -2.14 1.66 -18.12
C ILE A 293 -3.00 0.43 -17.78
N GLU A 294 -2.46 -0.57 -17.07
CA GLU A 294 -3.21 -1.76 -16.64
C GLU A 294 -4.47 -1.40 -15.83
N LEU A 295 -4.38 -0.43 -14.92
CA LEU A 295 -5.51 0.04 -14.12
C LEU A 295 -6.60 0.74 -14.96
N ASN A 296 -6.26 1.32 -16.10
CA ASN A 296 -7.19 2.04 -16.96
C ASN A 296 -7.72 1.22 -18.15
N ILE A 297 -7.15 0.05 -18.44
CA ILE A 297 -7.70 -0.88 -19.46
C ILE A 297 -9.08 -1.41 -19.05
N PHE A 298 -9.32 -1.53 -17.75
CA PHE A 298 -10.52 -2.16 -17.19
C PHE A 298 -11.55 -1.16 -16.65
N ALA A 299 -11.24 0.14 -16.69
CA ALA A 299 -12.12 1.24 -16.26
C ALA A 299 -13.14 1.59 -17.36
#